data_AF-M2PIP3-F1
#
_entry.id   AF-M2PIP3-F1
#
_cell.length_a   1.000
_cell.length_b   1.000
_cell.length_c   1.000
_cell.angle_alpha   90.00
_cell.angle_beta   90.00
_cell.angle_gamma   90.00
#
_symmetry.space_group_name_H-M   'P 1'
#
loop_
_entity.id
_entity.type
_entity.pdbx_description
1 polymer ?
#
loop_
_entity_poly.entity_id
_entity_poly.type
_entity_poly.pdbx_seq_one_letter_code
_entity_poly.pdbx_strand_id
1 'polypeptide(L)'
;MNDISNLPYIDAVIKETMRWHASLPPGLAHSSSEDDEYDGYLIPKGTVVIPNVWSIAFEPNETYDPQELNPERWLHPSENAIDRSGWAFGFGRRYAAFVLYFERSASC
;
A
#
# COMPACT_ATOMS: atom_id res chain seq x y z
N MET A 1 7.72 -14.70 -14.00
CA MET A 1 8.95 -14.00 -13.53
C MET A 1 9.47 -14.81 -12.34
N ASN A 2 10.06 -15.97 -12.63
CA ASN A 2 10.15 -17.11 -11.70
C ASN A 2 11.30 -17.04 -10.67
N ASP A 3 12.11 -15.98 -10.69
CA ASP A 3 13.26 -15.83 -9.80
C ASP A 3 12.92 -15.21 -8.44
N ILE A 4 11.78 -14.51 -8.33
CA ILE A 4 11.40 -13.75 -7.14
C ILE A 4 11.25 -14.68 -5.92
N SER A 5 10.72 -15.89 -6.12
CA SER A 5 10.59 -16.91 -5.07
C SER A 5 11.93 -17.38 -4.49
N ASN A 6 13.02 -17.24 -5.24
CA ASN A 6 14.37 -17.59 -4.82
C ASN A 6 15.14 -16.40 -4.21
N LEU A 7 14.57 -15.19 -4.23
CA LEU A 7 15.22 -13.94 -3.84
C LEU A 7 14.40 -13.18 -2.77
N PRO A 8 14.10 -13.81 -1.62
CA PRO A 8 13.21 -13.24 -0.61
C PRO A 8 13.71 -11.91 -0.04
N TYR A 9 15.02 -11.73 0.07
CA TYR A 9 15.60 -10.47 0.55
C TYR A 9 15.45 -9.33 -0.45
N ILE A 10 15.56 -9.62 -1.75
CA ILE A 10 15.38 -8.60 -2.79
C ILE A 10 13.90 -8.18 -2.85
N ASP A 11 12.98 -9.14 -2.76
CA ASP A 11 11.55 -8.84 -2.66
C ASP A 11 11.24 -7.95 -1.43
N ALA A 12 11.83 -8.27 -0.28
CA ALA A 12 11.72 -7.47 0.94
C ALA A 12 12.25 -6.03 0.76
N VAL A 13 13.40 -5.84 0.10
CA VAL A 13 13.96 -4.52 -0.20
C VAL A 13 13.04 -3.73 -1.14
N ILE A 14 12.49 -4.37 -2.17
CA ILE A 14 11.55 -3.72 -3.10
C ILE A 14 10.31 -3.25 -2.36
N LYS A 15 9.70 -4.13 -1.55
CA LYS A 15 8.52 -3.81 -0.74
C LYS A 15 8.79 -2.66 0.23
N GLU A 16 9.92 -2.69 0.92
CA GLU A 16 10.28 -1.65 1.87
C GLU A 16 10.56 -0.31 1.18
N THR A 17 11.21 -0.33 0.02
CA THR A 17 11.45 0.88 -0.78
C THR A 17 10.13 1.50 -1.24
N MET A 18 9.17 0.67 -1.68
CA MET A 18 7.85 1.13 -2.13
C MET A 18 7.00 1.68 -0.97
N ARG A 19 7.11 1.12 0.24
CA ARG A 19 6.49 1.66 1.46
C ARG A 19 7.12 3.01 1.83
N TRP A 20 8.45 3.05 1.92
CA TRP A 20 9.22 4.20 2.38
C TRP A 20 9.10 5.42 1.47
N HIS A 21 9.14 5.16 0.16
CA HIS A 21 9.11 6.19 -0.88
C HIS A 21 7.99 5.91 -1.88
N ALA A 22 6.75 5.97 -1.40
CA ALA A 22 5.58 5.86 -2.25
C ALA A 22 5.64 6.89 -3.40
N SER A 23 5.47 6.42 -4.64
CA SER A 23 5.54 7.26 -5.85
C SER A 23 4.51 8.41 -5.83
N LEU A 24 3.36 8.17 -5.19
CA LEU A 24 2.30 9.15 -4.98
C LEU A 24 1.98 9.25 -3.48
N PRO A 25 2.73 10.05 -2.69
CA PRO A 25 2.51 10.19 -1.24
C PRO A 25 1.07 10.61 -0.84
N PRO A 26 0.39 11.55 -1.53
CA PRO A 26 -1.02 11.85 -1.26
C PRO A 26 -1.99 10.94 -2.03
N GLY A 27 -1.51 9.90 -2.71
CA GLY A 27 -2.32 9.06 -3.58
C GLY A 27 -2.98 9.82 -4.73
N LEU A 28 -4.03 9.23 -5.30
CA LEU A 28 -4.84 9.86 -6.36
C LEU A 28 -6.17 10.33 -5.77
N ALA A 29 -6.61 11.50 -6.21
CA ALA A 29 -7.91 12.03 -5.83
C ALA A 29 -9.05 11.12 -6.30
N HIS A 30 -9.91 10.74 -5.36
CA HIS A 30 -11.18 10.08 -5.61
C HIS A 30 -12.33 11.07 -5.41
N SER A 31 -13.52 10.71 -5.86
CA SER A 31 -14.73 11.48 -5.61
C SER A 31 -15.86 10.55 -5.19
N SER A 32 -16.63 10.95 -4.18
CA SER A 32 -17.77 10.15 -3.74
C SER A 32 -18.87 10.11 -4.81
N SER A 33 -19.36 8.92 -5.12
CA SER A 33 -20.44 8.72 -6.12
C SER A 33 -21.83 9.03 -5.57
N GLU A 34 -21.98 8.99 -4.25
CA GLU A 34 -23.22 9.20 -3.51
C GLU A 34 -22.91 9.82 -2.14
N ASP A 35 -23.95 10.20 -1.40
CA ASP A 35 -23.78 10.64 -0.03
C ASP A 35 -23.40 9.41 0.82
N ASP A 36 -22.36 9.55 1.64
CA ASP A 36 -21.82 8.48 2.48
C ASP A 36 -21.61 8.98 3.91
N GLU A 37 -21.55 8.07 4.88
CA GLU A 37 -21.26 8.39 6.28
C GLU A 37 -20.02 7.61 6.73
N TYR A 38 -19.01 8.34 7.21
CA TYR A 38 -17.76 7.77 7.69
C TYR A 38 -17.41 8.35 9.05
N ASP A 39 -17.20 7.49 10.07
CA ASP A 39 -16.91 7.88 11.46
C ASP A 39 -17.88 8.94 12.03
N GLY A 40 -19.16 8.87 11.64
CA GLY A 40 -20.20 9.82 12.06
C GLY A 40 -20.21 11.15 11.29
N TYR A 41 -19.36 11.29 10.26
CA TYR A 41 -19.32 12.45 9.36
C TYR A 41 -20.04 12.15 8.05
N LEU A 42 -20.94 13.04 7.65
CA LEU A 42 -21.56 13.01 6.33
C LEU A 42 -20.54 13.48 5.28
N ILE A 43 -20.31 12.64 4.27
CA ILE A 43 -19.53 12.91 3.07
C ILE A 43 -20.51 13.07 1.91
N PRO A 44 -20.79 14.30 1.46
CA PRO A 44 -21.70 14.53 0.34
C PRO A 44 -21.17 13.93 -0.97
N LYS A 45 -22.09 13.57 -1.86
CA LYS A 45 -21.80 13.20 -3.24
C LYS A 45 -20.94 14.25 -3.92
N GLY A 46 -19.92 13.80 -4.65
CA GLY A 46 -18.98 14.66 -5.37
C GLY A 46 -17.81 15.15 -4.52
N THR A 47 -17.81 14.91 -3.20
CA THR A 47 -16.68 15.28 -2.33
C THR A 47 -15.39 14.61 -2.82
N VAL A 48 -14.33 15.40 -2.97
CA VAL A 48 -13.00 14.91 -3.34
C VAL A 48 -12.32 14.32 -2.11
N VAL A 49 -11.92 13.06 -2.20
CA VAL A 49 -11.24 12.32 -1.14
C VAL A 49 -9.82 12.00 -1.61
N ILE A 50 -8.82 12.41 -0.82
CA ILE A 50 -7.41 12.20 -1.12
C ILE A 50 -6.85 11.22 -0.09
N PRO A 51 -6.51 9.98 -0.46
CA PRO A 51 -5.99 8.99 0.48
C PRO A 51 -4.53 9.31 0.82
N ASN A 52 -4.25 9.61 2.08
CA ASN A 52 -2.90 9.96 2.51
C ASN A 52 -2.03 8.69 2.67
N VAL A 53 -1.55 8.16 1.53
CA VAL A 53 -0.71 6.94 1.46
C VAL A 53 0.53 7.08 2.35
N TRP A 54 1.14 8.26 2.39
CA TRP A 54 2.29 8.52 3.25
C TRP A 54 1.96 8.32 4.73
N SER A 55 0.88 8.92 5.22
CA SER A 55 0.51 8.77 6.64
C SER A 55 0.20 7.33 7.01
N ILE A 56 -0.38 6.59 6.07
CA ILE A 56 -0.66 5.17 6.24
C ILE A 56 0.65 4.34 6.25
N ALA A 57 1.62 4.68 5.39
CA ALA A 57 2.90 3.99 5.32
C ALA A 57 3.78 4.23 6.56
N PHE A 58 3.63 5.39 7.19
CA PHE A 58 4.39 5.83 8.38
C PHE A 58 3.58 5.74 9.69
N GLU A 59 2.46 5.02 9.67
CA GLU A 59 1.62 4.80 10.85
C GLU A 59 2.45 4.16 11.98
N PRO A 60 2.51 4.78 13.18
CA PRO A 60 3.21 4.21 14.32
C PRO A 60 2.65 2.83 14.68
N ASN A 61 3.53 1.91 15.01
CA ASN A 61 3.12 0.62 15.55
C ASN A 61 4.05 0.15 16.67
N GLU A 62 3.64 -0.91 17.34
CA GLU A 62 4.35 -1.45 18.51
C GLU A 62 5.53 -2.37 18.12
N THR A 63 5.59 -2.81 16.85
CA THR A 63 6.51 -3.85 16.39
C THR A 63 7.81 -3.28 15.82
N TYR A 64 7.77 -2.05 15.28
CA TYR A 64 8.89 -1.46 14.57
C TYR A 64 8.81 0.07 14.48
N ASP A 65 9.95 0.71 14.26
CA ASP A 65 9.97 2.13 13.89
C ASP A 65 9.54 2.29 12.41
N PRO A 66 8.44 3.00 12.12
CA PRO A 66 8.03 3.27 10.74
C PRO A 66 8.99 4.23 10.02
N GLN A 67 9.81 4.98 10.76
CA GLN A 67 10.86 5.89 10.26
C GLN A 67 12.22 5.21 10.06
N GLU A 68 12.30 3.90 10.18
CA GLU A 68 13.47 3.15 9.75
C GLU A 68 13.20 2.42 8.44
N LEU A 69 14.15 2.51 7.49
CA LEU A 69 14.16 1.67 6.31
C LEU A 69 14.68 0.28 6.71
N ASN A 70 13.76 -0.65 6.97
CA ASN A 70 14.07 -1.98 7.51
C ASN A 70 13.40 -3.05 6.62
N PRO A 71 14.12 -3.62 5.64
CA PRO A 71 13.62 -4.70 4.79
C PRO A 71 13.26 -5.98 5.56
N GLU A 72 13.94 -6.25 6.67
CA GLU A 72 13.79 -7.47 7.47
C GLU A 72 12.38 -7.64 8.02
N ARG A 73 11.60 -6.54 8.15
CA ARG A 73 10.18 -6.57 8.52
C ARG A 73 9.32 -7.43 7.58
N TRP A 74 9.76 -7.64 6.33
CA TRP A 74 9.05 -8.41 5.32
C TRP A 74 9.49 -9.89 5.27
N LEU A 75 10.60 -10.25 5.94
CA LEU A 75 11.13 -11.62 5.96
C LEU A 75 10.45 -12.50 7.00
N HIS A 76 9.96 -11.90 8.08
CA HIS A 76 9.24 -12.56 9.15
C HIS A 76 7.85 -11.95 9.28
N PRO A 77 6.91 -12.30 8.39
CA PRO A 77 5.55 -11.81 8.53
C PRO A 77 4.99 -12.35 9.85
N SER A 78 4.87 -11.50 10.87
CA SER A 78 3.95 -11.77 11.97
C SER A 78 2.57 -11.99 11.36
N GLU A 79 1.75 -12.89 11.91
CA GLU A 79 0.42 -13.23 11.35
C GLU A 79 -0.52 -12.02 11.15
N ASN A 80 -0.18 -10.86 11.72
CA ASN A 80 -0.92 -9.59 11.61
C ASN A 80 -0.25 -8.52 10.71
N ALA A 81 0.85 -8.83 10.02
CA ALA A 81 1.51 -7.87 9.13
C ALA A 81 0.70 -7.71 7.84
N ILE A 82 -0.19 -6.71 7.80
CA ILE A 82 -0.87 -6.31 6.56
C ILE A 82 0.20 -5.83 5.57
N ASP A 83 0.26 -6.45 4.39
CA ASP A 83 1.16 -6.00 3.34
C ASP A 83 0.68 -4.67 2.75
N ARG A 84 1.27 -3.58 3.25
CA ARG A 84 0.98 -2.21 2.80
C ARG A 84 1.80 -1.80 1.57
N SER A 85 2.74 -2.62 1.08
CA SER A 85 3.63 -2.24 -0.02
C SER A 85 2.87 -1.97 -1.33
N GLY A 86 1.79 -2.72 -1.58
CA GLY A 86 0.93 -2.54 -2.74
C GLY A 86 0.12 -1.23 -2.74
N TRP A 87 0.01 -0.55 -1.60
CA TRP A 87 -0.80 0.67 -1.44
C TRP A 87 -0.20 1.89 -2.16
N ALA A 88 1.08 1.83 -2.51
CA ALA A 88 1.72 2.77 -3.42
C ALA A 88 1.02 2.85 -4.79
N PHE A 89 0.19 1.85 -5.15
CA PHE A 89 -0.53 1.76 -6.40
C PHE A 89 -2.05 2.01 -6.28
N GLY A 90 -2.48 2.56 -5.13
CA GLY A 90 -3.88 2.85 -4.85
C GLY A 90 -4.60 1.69 -4.17
N PHE A 91 -5.94 1.78 -4.13
CA PHE A 91 -6.78 0.91 -3.32
C PHE A 91 -8.12 0.59 -4.00
N GLY A 92 -8.75 -0.49 -3.55
CA GLY A 92 -10.13 -0.83 -3.90
C GLY A 92 -10.39 -0.96 -5.40
N ARG A 93 -11.58 -0.52 -5.85
CA ARG A 93 -12.01 -0.63 -7.27
C ARG A 93 -11.16 0.16 -8.27
N ARG A 94 -10.28 1.04 -7.78
CA ARG A 94 -9.38 1.88 -8.61
C ARG A 94 -7.92 1.51 -8.40
N TYR A 95 -7.64 0.32 -7.85
CA TYR A 95 -6.30 -0.24 -7.79
C TYR A 95 -5.67 -0.28 -9.19
N ALA A 96 -4.40 0.10 -9.31
CA ALA A 96 -3.75 0.18 -10.61
C ALA A 96 -3.72 -1.18 -11.31
N ALA A 97 -4.51 -1.33 -12.37
CA ALA A 97 -4.71 -2.60 -13.07
C ALA A 97 -3.42 -3.21 -13.63
N PHE A 98 -2.41 -2.37 -13.92
CA PHE A 98 -1.09 -2.82 -14.38
C PHE A 98 -0.36 -3.67 -13.34
N VAL A 99 -0.56 -3.42 -12.04
CA VAL A 99 0.09 -4.19 -10.97
C VAL A 99 -0.41 -5.63 -10.96
N LEU A 100 -1.74 -5.82 -11.11
CA LEU A 100 -2.34 -7.15 -11.23
C LEU A 100 -1.81 -7.93 -12.44
N TYR A 101 -1.51 -7.23 -13.54
CA TYR A 101 -0.90 -7.85 -14.72
C TYR A 101 0.53 -8.33 -14.43
N PHE A 102 1.32 -7.53 -13.72
CA PHE A 102 2.69 -7.87 -13.34
C PHE A 102 2.76 -9.01 -12.32
N GLU A 103 1.91 -9.00 -11.29
CA GLU A 103 1.85 -10.07 -10.28
C GLU A 103 1.40 -11.41 -10.88
N ARG A 104 0.42 -11.38 -11.81
CA ARG A 104 -0.02 -12.59 -12.52
C ARG A 104 1.01 -13.12 -13.51
N SER A 105 1.77 -12.24 -14.17
CA SER A 105 2.92 -12.59 -15.01
C SER A 105 4.10 -13.15 -14.19
N ALA A 106 4.25 -12.72 -12.94
CA ALA A 106 5.28 -13.21 -12.05
C ALA A 106 5.04 -14.66 -11.61
N SER A 107 3.77 -15.07 -11.51
CA SER A 107 3.33 -16.40 -11.04
C SER A 107 3.34 -17.51 -12.11
N CYS A 108 3.83 -17.22 -13.33
CA CYS A 108 3.96 -18.15 -14.44
C CYS A 108 5.43 -18.43 -14.75
#